data_AF-A0A7J0CQ42-F1
#
_entry.id   AF-A0A7J0CQ42-F1
#
_cell.length_a   1.000
_cell.length_b   1.000
_cell.length_c   1.000
_cell.angle_alpha   90.00
_cell.angle_beta   90.00
_cell.angle_gamma   90.00
#
_symmetry.space_group_name_H-M   'P 1'
#
loop_
_entity.id
_entity.type
_entity.pdbx_description
1 polymer ?
#
loop_
_entity_poly.entity_id
_entity_poly.type
_entity_poly.pdbx_seq_one_letter_code
_entity_poly.pdbx_strand_id
1 'polypeptide(L)'
;MAVRYLPPCLPEEPSGPGPIGTPTAGWSELSTQNRLTHIDEAGAARMVDVSEKDVTTRVARASGRVLVSPRVIELLRGEGVPKGDALATARIAGIMGAKRTPDLIPLCHPLAVSGVKVDLSVADDAVEITATVKTTDRTGVEMEALTAVSVAALTVIDMVKAVDKSAVITDVRVEAKSGGKSGDYRRTAPEGPDA
;
A
#
# COMPACT_ATOMS: atom_id res chain seq x y z
N MET A 1 34.27 -53.52 -13.76
CA MET A 1 34.04 -53.79 -15.20
C MET A 1 32.54 -53.73 -15.47
N ALA A 2 32.12 -52.72 -16.22
CA ALA A 2 30.78 -52.39 -16.76
C ALA A 2 29.54 -52.95 -16.03
N VAL A 3 29.03 -52.21 -15.04
CA VAL A 3 27.65 -52.35 -14.57
C VAL A 3 26.75 -51.56 -15.51
N ARG A 4 25.87 -52.27 -16.23
CA ARG A 4 24.82 -51.69 -17.08
C ARG A 4 23.82 -50.94 -16.21
N TYR A 5 23.62 -49.65 -16.46
CA TYR A 5 22.49 -48.90 -15.90
C TYR A 5 21.23 -49.24 -16.71
N LEU A 6 20.24 -49.84 -16.04
CA LEU A 6 18.84 -49.86 -16.49
C LEU A 6 18.22 -48.47 -16.22
N PRO A 7 17.37 -47.94 -17.12
CA PRO A 7 16.68 -46.68 -16.88
C PRO A 7 15.66 -46.81 -15.73
N PRO A 8 15.51 -45.78 -14.87
CA PRO A 8 14.50 -45.78 -13.83
C PRO A 8 13.09 -45.72 -14.42
N CYS A 9 12.20 -46.52 -13.83
CA CYS A 9 10.76 -46.51 -14.06
C CYS A 9 10.21 -45.10 -13.77
N LEU A 10 9.60 -44.45 -14.77
CA LEU A 10 8.92 -43.17 -14.57
C LEU A 10 7.60 -43.43 -13.80
N PRO A 11 7.25 -42.61 -12.80
CA PRO A 11 5.93 -42.69 -12.17
C PRO A 11 4.84 -42.21 -13.16
N GLU A 12 3.69 -42.88 -13.13
CA GLU A 12 2.52 -42.51 -13.91
C GLU A 12 2.02 -41.10 -13.55
N GLU A 13 1.72 -40.30 -14.56
CA GLU A 13 1.12 -38.97 -14.44
C GLU A 13 -0.27 -39.06 -13.78
N PRO A 14 -0.59 -38.27 -12.75
CA PRO A 14 -1.94 -38.24 -12.20
C PRO A 14 -2.89 -37.60 -13.24
N SER A 15 -4.00 -38.29 -13.49
CA SER A 15 -5.13 -37.83 -14.30
C SER A 15 -5.50 -36.38 -13.95
N GLY A 16 -5.45 -35.49 -14.94
CA GLY A 16 -5.75 -34.08 -14.79
C GLY A 16 -7.17 -33.80 -14.27
N PRO A 17 -7.42 -32.59 -13.71
CA PRO A 17 -8.75 -32.22 -13.26
C PRO A 17 -9.68 -32.12 -14.48
N GLY A 18 -10.88 -32.69 -14.34
CA GLY A 18 -11.96 -32.62 -15.33
C GLY A 18 -12.38 -31.18 -15.67
N PRO A 19 -13.23 -31.00 -16.69
CA PRO A 19 -13.55 -29.69 -17.23
C PRO A 19 -14.13 -28.78 -16.16
N ILE A 20 -13.48 -27.64 -15.96
CA ILE A 20 -13.91 -26.57 -15.06
C ILE A 20 -15.24 -26.06 -15.61
N GLY A 21 -16.32 -26.25 -14.85
CA GLY A 21 -17.65 -25.75 -15.18
C GLY A 21 -17.60 -24.23 -15.36
N THR A 22 -18.13 -23.75 -16.46
CA THR A 22 -18.31 -22.32 -16.74
C THR A 22 -19.25 -21.70 -15.70
N PRO A 23 -18.83 -20.68 -14.93
CA PRO A 23 -19.79 -19.81 -14.25
C PRO A 23 -20.45 -18.91 -15.30
N THR A 24 -21.56 -19.37 -15.88
CA THR A 24 -22.49 -18.54 -16.65
C THR A 24 -23.34 -17.73 -15.67
N ALA A 25 -22.82 -16.58 -15.22
CA ALA A 25 -23.61 -15.43 -14.80
C ALA A 25 -22.68 -14.25 -14.43
N GLY A 26 -22.85 -13.10 -15.10
CA GLY A 26 -22.74 -11.81 -14.41
C GLY A 26 -21.47 -10.97 -14.54
N TRP A 27 -20.73 -11.01 -15.66
CA TRP A 27 -19.73 -9.96 -15.96
C TRP A 27 -20.20 -8.96 -17.04
N SER A 28 -21.51 -8.97 -17.37
CA SER A 28 -22.07 -8.21 -18.50
C SER A 28 -22.47 -6.76 -18.20
N GLU A 29 -22.15 -6.22 -17.03
CA GLU A 29 -22.46 -4.82 -16.70
C GLU A 29 -21.30 -4.13 -15.99
N LEU A 30 -20.12 -4.13 -16.61
CA LEU A 30 -19.12 -3.09 -16.33
C LEU A 30 -19.56 -1.83 -17.09
N SER A 31 -20.07 -0.87 -16.32
CA SER A 31 -20.58 0.42 -16.76
C SER A 31 -19.69 1.06 -17.83
N THR A 32 -20.28 1.25 -19.01
CA THR A 32 -19.70 2.00 -20.11
C THR A 32 -19.77 3.49 -19.76
N GLN A 33 -18.79 4.01 -19.01
CA GLN A 33 -18.27 5.40 -19.05
C GLN A 33 -17.46 5.75 -17.78
N ASN A 34 -16.27 5.18 -17.66
CA ASN A 34 -15.12 5.92 -17.12
C ASN A 34 -13.86 5.30 -17.72
N ARG A 35 -13.37 5.87 -18.82
CA ARG A 35 -12.23 5.34 -19.59
C ARG A 35 -11.05 5.17 -18.62
N LEU A 36 -10.63 3.92 -18.35
CA LEU A 36 -9.52 3.61 -17.44
C LEU A 36 -8.29 4.38 -17.94
N THR A 37 -7.85 5.40 -17.20
CA THR A 37 -6.87 6.37 -17.72
C THR A 37 -5.48 5.76 -17.90
N HIS A 38 -5.17 4.67 -17.21
CA HIS A 38 -3.89 3.98 -17.25
C HIS A 38 -3.78 2.88 -18.30
N ILE A 39 -4.79 2.71 -19.15
CA ILE A 39 -4.81 1.70 -20.21
C ILE A 39 -4.93 2.44 -21.56
N ASP A 40 -4.18 1.99 -22.56
CA ASP A 40 -4.29 2.47 -23.93
C ASP A 40 -5.40 1.76 -24.72
N GLU A 41 -5.58 2.11 -26.00
CA GLU A 41 -6.61 1.51 -26.85
C GLU A 41 -6.36 0.03 -27.17
N ALA A 42 -5.15 -0.47 -26.93
CA ALA A 42 -4.74 -1.86 -27.11
C ALA A 42 -4.75 -2.68 -25.80
N GLY A 43 -5.07 -2.06 -24.65
CA GLY A 43 -5.08 -2.73 -23.35
C GLY A 43 -3.76 -2.64 -22.58
N ALA A 44 -2.75 -1.94 -23.09
CA ALA A 44 -1.44 -1.82 -22.44
C ALA A 44 -1.42 -0.71 -21.38
N ALA A 45 -0.65 -0.94 -20.32
CA ALA A 45 -0.44 0.01 -19.24
C ALA A 45 0.34 1.23 -19.73
N ARG A 46 -0.17 2.44 -19.45
CA ARG A 46 0.51 3.70 -19.76
C ARG A 46 0.40 4.71 -18.63
N MET A 47 1.46 5.50 -18.47
CA MET A 47 1.42 6.70 -17.65
C MET A 47 0.57 7.77 -18.35
N VAL A 48 -0.34 8.40 -17.61
CA VAL A 48 -1.26 9.40 -18.17
C VAL A 48 -0.48 10.68 -18.49
N ASP A 49 -0.62 11.24 -19.69
CA ASP A 49 -0.09 12.59 -19.94
C ASP A 49 -0.88 13.62 -19.12
N VAL A 50 -0.15 14.45 -18.40
CA VAL A 50 -0.69 15.51 -17.54
C VAL A 50 -0.21 16.90 -17.97
N SER A 51 0.51 17.02 -19.08
CA SER A 51 1.13 18.27 -19.58
C SER A 51 0.18 19.45 -19.66
N GLU A 52 -1.06 19.23 -20.13
CA GLU A 52 -2.12 20.23 -20.28
C GLU A 52 -2.88 20.56 -18.99
N LYS A 53 -2.59 19.87 -17.87
CA LYS A 53 -3.23 20.16 -16.58
C LYS A 53 -2.53 21.32 -15.89
N ASP A 54 -3.30 22.13 -15.17
CA ASP A 54 -2.76 23.20 -14.35
C ASP A 54 -1.93 22.68 -13.17
N VAL A 55 -0.87 23.44 -12.87
CA VAL A 55 -0.07 23.28 -11.66
C VAL A 55 -0.83 23.91 -10.49
N THR A 56 -1.19 23.10 -9.49
CA THR A 56 -1.94 23.54 -8.30
C THR A 56 -1.33 22.97 -7.04
N THR A 57 -1.54 23.63 -5.89
CA THR A 57 -1.22 23.00 -4.59
C THR A 57 -2.10 21.76 -4.41
N ARG A 58 -1.48 20.66 -4.00
CA ARG A 58 -2.15 19.38 -3.78
C ARG A 58 -1.70 18.78 -2.46
N VAL A 59 -2.64 18.24 -1.72
CA VAL A 59 -2.39 17.60 -0.42
C VAL A 59 -3.11 16.27 -0.39
N ALA A 60 -2.48 15.24 0.15
CA ALA A 60 -3.14 13.98 0.48
C ALA A 60 -2.76 13.55 1.89
N ARG A 61 -3.73 13.02 2.62
CA ARG A 61 -3.56 12.38 3.93
C ARG A 61 -3.97 10.92 3.81
N ALA A 62 -3.12 10.02 4.29
CA ALA A 62 -3.40 8.59 4.41
C ALA A 62 -3.21 8.14 5.87
N SER A 63 -3.86 7.03 6.21
CA SER A 63 -3.73 6.35 7.49
C SER A 63 -3.42 4.86 7.28
N GLY A 64 -2.96 4.20 8.34
CA GLY A 64 -2.82 2.75 8.43
C GLY A 64 -2.55 2.33 9.88
N ARG A 65 -2.68 1.04 10.17
CA ARG A 65 -2.43 0.45 11.49
C ARG A 65 -1.50 -0.74 11.37
N VAL A 66 -0.68 -0.97 12.39
CA VAL A 66 0.06 -2.22 12.58
C VAL A 66 -0.43 -2.85 13.86
N LEU A 67 -1.29 -3.86 13.73
CA LEU A 67 -1.78 -4.65 14.86
C LEU A 67 -0.63 -5.48 15.41
N VAL A 68 -0.46 -5.44 16.74
CA VAL A 68 0.65 -6.09 17.43
C VAL A 68 0.19 -6.67 18.77
N SER A 69 0.97 -7.60 19.30
CA SER A 69 0.74 -8.20 20.60
C SER A 69 0.85 -7.19 21.75
N PRO A 70 0.17 -7.43 22.90
CA PRO A 70 0.29 -6.59 24.08
C PRO A 70 1.74 -6.41 24.54
N ARG A 71 2.59 -7.44 24.37
CA ARG A 71 4.00 -7.36 24.72
C ARG A 71 4.75 -6.30 23.90
N VAL A 72 4.44 -6.16 22.62
CA VAL A 72 5.02 -5.09 21.78
C VAL A 72 4.53 -3.72 22.25
N ILE A 73 3.25 -3.59 22.59
CA ILE A 73 2.69 -2.33 23.12
C ILE A 73 3.39 -1.89 24.41
N GLU A 74 3.61 -2.82 25.35
CA GLU A 74 4.38 -2.56 26.58
C GLU A 74 5.79 -2.04 26.26
N LEU A 75 6.50 -2.72 25.36
CA LEU A 75 7.86 -2.33 24.97
C LEU A 75 7.89 -0.95 24.31
N LEU A 76 6.94 -0.66 23.41
CA LEU A 76 6.87 0.62 22.71
C LEU A 76 6.49 1.79 23.63
N ARG A 77 5.75 1.54 24.72
CA ARG A 77 5.40 2.56 25.74
C ARG A 77 6.46 2.72 26.82
N GLY A 78 7.27 1.69 27.07
CA GLY A 78 8.24 1.62 28.14
C GLY A 78 9.69 1.65 27.64
N GLU A 79 10.39 0.53 27.81
CA GLU A 79 11.85 0.41 27.66
C GLU A 79 12.37 0.47 26.22
N GLY A 80 11.48 0.43 25.22
CA GLY A 80 11.82 0.34 23.80
C GLY A 80 12.01 -1.11 23.34
N VAL A 81 12.35 -1.28 22.06
CA VAL A 81 12.62 -2.61 21.46
C VAL A 81 14.13 -2.84 21.29
N PRO A 82 14.60 -4.10 21.22
CA PRO A 82 16.04 -4.40 21.13
C PRO A 82 16.77 -3.76 19.94
N LYS A 83 16.03 -3.39 18.90
CA LYS A 83 16.54 -2.76 17.67
C LYS A 83 16.68 -1.24 17.75
N GLY A 84 16.32 -0.62 18.88
CA GLY A 84 16.34 0.84 19.07
C GLY A 84 14.96 1.47 18.92
N ASP A 85 14.92 2.76 18.56
CA ASP A 85 13.67 3.51 18.46
C ASP A 85 12.88 3.12 17.20
N ALA A 86 11.89 2.24 17.39
CA ALA A 86 11.03 1.76 16.32
C ALA A 86 10.19 2.88 15.68
N LEU A 87 9.68 3.82 16.48
CA LEU A 87 8.76 4.86 16.00
C LEU A 87 9.51 5.93 15.21
N ALA A 88 10.68 6.36 15.69
CA ALA A 88 11.53 7.30 14.97
C ALA A 88 12.05 6.68 13.66
N THR A 89 12.49 5.41 13.70
CA THR A 89 12.96 4.70 12.50
C THR A 89 11.84 4.57 11.46
N ALA A 90 10.64 4.15 11.88
CA ALA A 90 9.48 4.04 10.99
C ALA A 90 9.05 5.39 10.41
N ARG A 91 9.17 6.48 11.17
CA ARG A 91 8.89 7.84 10.69
C ARG A 91 9.81 8.25 9.55
N ILE A 92 11.12 8.04 9.72
CA ILE A 92 12.12 8.33 8.68
C ILE A 92 11.86 7.46 7.45
N ALA A 93 11.59 6.17 7.66
CA ALA A 93 11.29 5.25 6.57
C ALA A 93 10.05 5.69 5.78
N GLY A 94 8.97 6.12 6.45
CA GLY A 94 7.80 6.68 5.77
C GLY A 94 8.10 7.94 4.95
N ILE A 95 8.93 8.86 5.48
CA ILE A 95 9.37 10.06 4.75
C ILE A 95 10.20 9.68 3.51
N MET A 96 11.08 8.69 3.63
CA MET A 96 11.84 8.15 2.51
C MET A 96 10.95 7.46 1.48
N GLY A 97 9.96 6.69 1.95
CA GLY A 97 8.97 6.01 1.12
C GLY A 97 8.20 6.98 0.24
N ALA A 98 7.66 8.07 0.80
CA ALA A 98 6.99 9.13 0.02
C ALA A 98 7.85 9.62 -1.15
N LYS A 99 9.13 9.90 -0.91
CA LYS A 99 10.04 10.44 -1.94
C LYS A 99 10.44 9.41 -3.00
N ARG A 100 10.30 8.11 -2.71
CA ARG A 100 10.61 7.01 -3.63
C ARG A 100 9.37 6.42 -4.31
N THR A 101 8.19 6.97 -4.09
CA THR A 101 6.94 6.52 -4.71
C THR A 101 7.04 6.29 -6.22
N PRO A 102 7.61 7.21 -7.05
CA PRO A 102 7.71 6.96 -8.49
C PRO A 102 8.68 5.82 -8.85
N ASP A 103 9.62 5.45 -7.98
CA ASP A 103 10.51 4.31 -8.18
C ASP A 103 9.80 2.97 -7.87
N LEU A 104 8.76 3.01 -7.03
CA LEU A 104 8.06 1.83 -6.52
C LEU A 104 6.75 1.55 -7.25
N ILE A 105 6.04 2.60 -7.68
CA ILE A 105 4.73 2.50 -8.33
C ILE A 105 4.90 2.82 -9.83
N PRO A 106 4.84 1.82 -10.73
CA PRO A 106 5.35 1.95 -12.11
C PRO A 106 4.79 3.09 -12.97
N LEU A 107 3.55 3.53 -12.70
CA LEU A 107 2.86 4.55 -13.49
C LEU A 107 2.66 5.87 -12.74
N CYS A 108 3.26 6.02 -11.56
CA CYS A 108 3.29 7.30 -10.86
C CYS A 108 4.24 8.27 -11.56
N HIS A 109 3.78 9.51 -11.70
CA HIS A 109 4.66 10.59 -12.16
C HIS A 109 5.73 10.89 -11.10
N PRO A 110 6.95 11.24 -11.51
CA PRO A 110 7.90 11.85 -10.59
C PRO A 110 7.38 13.24 -10.17
N LEU A 111 7.25 13.47 -8.87
CA LEU A 111 6.72 14.73 -8.31
C LEU A 111 7.73 15.40 -7.39
N ALA A 112 7.80 16.73 -7.46
CA ALA A 112 8.55 17.53 -6.50
C ALA A 112 7.78 17.62 -5.17
N VAL A 113 7.97 16.63 -4.29
CA VAL A 113 7.34 16.62 -2.96
C VAL A 113 7.83 17.82 -2.15
N SER A 114 6.90 18.71 -1.77
CA SER A 114 7.20 19.94 -1.03
C SER A 114 7.15 19.75 0.47
N GLY A 115 6.47 18.71 0.96
CA GLY A 115 6.41 18.40 2.39
C GLY A 115 5.85 17.02 2.66
N VAL A 116 6.42 16.35 3.66
CA VAL A 116 5.95 15.06 4.17
C VAL A 116 5.91 15.15 5.69
N LYS A 117 4.75 14.87 6.29
CA LYS A 117 4.61 14.66 7.73
C LYS A 117 4.14 13.23 7.95
N VAL A 118 4.87 12.47 8.76
CA VAL A 118 4.48 11.12 9.19
C VAL A 118 4.35 11.17 10.70
N ASP A 119 3.21 10.74 11.23
CA ASP A 119 2.90 10.63 12.65
C ASP A 119 2.64 9.16 12.99
N LEU A 120 3.19 8.71 14.12
CA LEU A 120 2.97 7.39 14.69
C LEU A 120 2.53 7.53 16.14
N SER A 121 1.49 6.80 16.54
CA SER A 121 0.97 6.73 17.91
C SER A 121 0.75 5.29 18.32
N VAL A 122 0.97 4.98 19.61
CA VAL A 122 0.80 3.63 20.15
C VAL A 122 -0.57 3.53 20.81
N ALA A 123 -1.51 2.90 20.12
CA ALA A 123 -2.82 2.51 20.64
C ALA A 123 -2.70 1.25 21.53
N ASP A 124 -3.82 0.74 22.04
CA ASP A 124 -3.80 -0.40 22.96
C ASP A 124 -3.52 -1.75 22.28
N ASP A 125 -3.79 -1.84 20.98
CA ASP A 125 -3.64 -3.04 20.15
C ASP A 125 -2.78 -2.83 18.89
N ALA A 126 -2.33 -1.60 18.64
CA ALA A 126 -1.72 -1.22 17.38
C ALA A 126 -0.74 -0.04 17.46
N VAL A 127 0.13 0.06 16.46
CA VAL A 127 0.74 1.34 16.08
C VAL A 127 -0.09 1.97 14.98
N GLU A 128 -0.69 3.13 15.25
CA GLU A 128 -1.42 3.91 14.28
C GLU A 128 -0.48 4.85 13.54
N ILE A 129 -0.65 4.95 12.23
CA ILE A 129 0.23 5.71 11.34
C ILE A 129 -0.65 6.66 10.53
N THR A 130 -0.24 7.93 10.45
CA THR A 130 -0.81 8.91 9.54
C THR A 130 0.32 9.55 8.73
N ALA A 131 0.12 9.71 7.42
CA ALA A 131 1.01 10.49 6.58
C ALA A 131 0.23 11.61 5.86
N THR A 132 0.78 12.82 5.84
CA THR A 132 0.30 13.93 5.01
C THR A 132 1.40 14.38 4.07
N VAL A 133 1.12 14.38 2.77
CA VAL A 133 2.05 14.77 1.71
C VAL A 133 1.50 15.98 0.97
N LYS A 134 2.39 16.91 0.62
CA LYS A 134 2.07 18.12 -0.13
C LYS A 134 2.99 18.28 -1.33
N THR A 135 2.44 18.73 -2.45
CA THR A 135 3.18 19.19 -3.62
C THR A 135 2.49 20.40 -4.27
N THR A 136 3.14 20.99 -5.27
CA THR A 136 2.56 21.94 -6.21
C THR A 136 2.85 21.41 -7.62
N ASP A 137 1.90 20.67 -8.20
CA ASP A 137 2.09 19.95 -9.46
C ASP A 137 0.76 19.68 -10.19
N ARG A 138 0.80 18.93 -11.29
CA ARG A 138 -0.30 18.61 -12.22
C ARG A 138 -1.11 17.37 -11.85
N THR A 139 -0.58 16.54 -10.96
CA THR A 139 -1.25 15.33 -10.45
C THR A 139 -1.14 15.23 -8.93
N GLY A 140 -2.06 14.47 -8.33
CA GLY A 140 -2.19 14.32 -6.88
C GLY A 140 -1.05 13.52 -6.24
N VAL A 141 -1.02 13.53 -4.90
CA VAL A 141 -0.01 12.87 -4.06
C VAL A 141 -0.59 11.77 -3.17
N GLU A 142 -1.72 11.19 -3.59
CA GLU A 142 -2.38 10.09 -2.88
C GLU A 142 -1.44 8.89 -2.71
N MET A 143 -0.69 8.56 -3.76
CA MET A 143 0.23 7.44 -3.76
C MET A 143 1.45 7.68 -2.86
N GLU A 144 1.95 8.91 -2.77
CA GLU A 144 3.03 9.28 -1.85
C GLU A 144 2.59 9.14 -0.40
N ALA A 145 1.36 9.55 -0.08
CA ALA A 145 0.81 9.40 1.27
C ALA A 145 0.60 7.91 1.63
N LEU A 146 0.03 7.11 0.73
CA LEU A 146 -0.16 5.67 0.93
C LEU A 146 1.17 4.93 1.06
N THR A 147 2.15 5.27 0.23
CA THR A 147 3.49 4.67 0.26
C THR A 147 4.20 5.03 1.57
N ALA A 148 4.09 6.26 2.04
CA ALA A 148 4.66 6.66 3.33
C ALA A 148 4.10 5.83 4.49
N VAL A 149 2.78 5.67 4.57
CA VAL A 149 2.14 4.81 5.57
C VAL A 149 2.63 3.38 5.46
N SER A 150 2.63 2.82 4.24
CA SER A 150 2.98 1.42 4.00
C SER A 150 4.43 1.11 4.38
N VAL A 151 5.37 1.98 4.00
CA VAL A 151 6.79 1.80 4.32
C VAL A 151 7.03 1.99 5.82
N ALA A 152 6.36 2.95 6.46
CA ALA A 152 6.42 3.11 7.91
C ALA A 152 5.88 1.85 8.62
N ALA A 153 4.76 1.30 8.18
CA ALA A 153 4.16 0.09 8.72
C ALA A 153 5.07 -1.14 8.58
N LEU A 154 5.64 -1.36 7.38
CA LEU A 154 6.64 -2.41 7.14
C LEU A 154 7.86 -2.26 8.05
N THR A 155 8.27 -1.02 8.31
CA THR A 155 9.40 -0.73 9.21
C THR A 155 9.05 -1.01 10.66
N VAL A 156 7.83 -0.68 11.12
CA VAL A 156 7.36 -1.10 12.46
C VAL A 156 7.46 -2.62 12.59
N ILE A 157 6.96 -3.38 11.61
CA ILE A 157 7.06 -4.85 11.61
C ILE A 157 8.52 -5.29 11.66
N ASP A 158 9.41 -4.72 10.84
CA ASP A 158 10.83 -5.09 10.88
C ASP A 158 11.45 -4.92 12.27
N MET A 159 11.09 -3.82 12.94
CA MET A 159 11.60 -3.45 14.26
C MET A 159 11.06 -4.33 15.38
N VAL A 160 9.85 -4.90 15.24
CA VAL A 160 9.19 -5.70 16.28
C VAL A 160 9.12 -7.20 16.01
N LYS A 161 9.42 -7.67 14.78
CA LYS A 161 9.23 -9.09 14.38
C LYS A 161 9.98 -10.14 15.20
N ALA A 162 11.01 -9.72 15.95
CA ALA A 162 11.71 -10.60 16.88
C ALA A 162 10.86 -10.92 18.13
N VAL A 163 9.96 -10.01 18.52
CA VAL A 163 9.04 -10.15 19.65
C VAL A 163 7.69 -10.67 19.17
N ASP A 164 7.21 -10.19 18.02
CA ASP A 164 5.91 -10.56 17.48
C ASP A 164 5.96 -10.87 15.98
N LYS A 165 5.85 -12.16 15.65
CA LYS A 165 5.84 -12.66 14.27
C LYS A 165 4.45 -12.59 13.63
N SER A 166 3.42 -12.27 14.40
CA SER A 166 2.02 -12.23 13.98
C SER A 166 1.52 -10.82 13.66
N ALA A 167 2.38 -9.81 13.71
CA ALA A 167 2.01 -8.43 13.42
C ALA A 167 1.37 -8.29 12.03
N VAL A 168 0.28 -7.51 11.94
CA VAL A 168 -0.52 -7.35 10.71
C VAL A 168 -0.66 -5.88 10.35
N ILE A 169 -0.45 -5.53 9.09
CA ILE A 169 -0.77 -4.20 8.56
C ILE A 169 -2.24 -4.17 8.13
N THR A 170 -3.01 -3.22 8.64
CA THR A 170 -4.42 -3.03 8.28
C THR A 170 -4.71 -1.56 7.95
N ASP A 171 -5.89 -1.33 7.38
CA ASP A 171 -6.47 0.00 7.22
C ASP A 171 -5.61 1.01 6.45
N VAL A 172 -4.72 0.55 5.56
CA VAL A 172 -3.93 1.45 4.70
C VAL A 172 -4.85 2.10 3.67
N ARG A 173 -5.13 3.40 3.84
CA ARG A 173 -6.15 4.08 3.04
C ARG A 173 -5.97 5.60 2.99
N VAL A 174 -6.50 6.22 1.94
CA VAL A 174 -6.58 7.69 1.84
C VAL A 174 -7.70 8.19 2.76
N GLU A 175 -7.38 9.14 3.63
CA GLU A 175 -8.33 9.79 4.54
C GLU A 175 -8.86 11.11 3.98
N ALA A 176 -8.00 11.85 3.28
CA ALA A 176 -8.39 13.09 2.63
C ALA A 176 -7.44 13.41 1.48
N LYS A 177 -7.93 14.16 0.49
CA LYS A 177 -7.10 14.86 -0.48
C LYS A 177 -7.73 16.18 -0.87
N SER A 178 -6.91 17.12 -1.31
CA SER A 178 -7.37 18.39 -1.86
C SER A 178 -6.53 18.84 -3.05
N GLY A 179 -7.15 19.66 -3.89
CA GLY A 179 -6.53 20.24 -5.08
C GLY A 179 -6.66 19.41 -6.35
N GLY A 180 -6.58 20.09 -7.50
CA GLY A 180 -6.79 19.52 -8.82
C GLY A 180 -8.26 19.41 -9.24
N LYS A 181 -8.46 18.96 -10.49
CA LYS A 181 -9.77 18.91 -11.15
C LYS A 181 -10.81 18.02 -10.44
N SER A 182 -10.38 16.96 -9.76
CA SER A 182 -11.29 16.04 -9.07
C SER A 182 -11.93 16.63 -7.81
N GLY A 183 -11.50 17.82 -7.39
CA GLY A 183 -11.92 18.42 -6.14
C GLY A 183 -11.40 17.68 -4.90
N ASP A 184 -11.92 18.11 -3.76
CA ASP A 184 -11.53 17.61 -2.45
C ASP A 184 -12.27 16.31 -2.14
N TYR A 185 -11.57 15.39 -1.49
CA TYR A 185 -12.15 14.16 -0.96
C TYR A 185 -11.84 14.06 0.52
N ARG A 186 -12.82 13.55 1.27
CA ARG A 186 -12.66 13.17 2.67
C ARG A 186 -13.40 11.86 2.87
N ARG A 187 -12.73 10.89 3.51
CA ARG A 187 -13.36 9.64 3.91
C ARG A 187 -14.47 9.94 4.92
N THR A 188 -15.69 9.52 4.59
CA THR A 188 -16.78 9.47 5.55
C THR A 188 -16.55 8.28 6.46
N ALA A 189 -16.89 8.42 7.75
CA ALA A 189 -16.96 7.25 8.60
C ALA A 189 -17.97 6.27 7.99
N PRO A 190 -17.74 4.95 8.07
CA PRO A 190 -18.78 4.01 7.71
C PRO A 190 -20.02 4.34 8.55
N GLU A 191 -21.17 4.49 7.90
CA GLU A 191 -22.45 4.55 8.61
C GLU A 191 -22.57 3.25 9.40
N GLY A 192 -22.49 3.35 10.73
CA GLY A 192 -22.78 2.23 11.60
C GLY A 192 -24.26 1.86 11.50
N PRO A 193 -24.66 0.64 11.88
CA PRO A 193 -26.06 0.20 11.80
C PRO A 193 -27.05 0.98 12.71
N ASP A 194 -26.59 1.95 13.50
CA ASP A 194 -27.39 2.74 14.43
C ASP A 194 -27.16 4.26 14.26
N ALA A 195 -27.35 4.78 13.04
CA ALA A 195 -27.47 6.23 12.80
C ALA A 195 -28.95 6.65 12.81
#